data_AF-A0ABD3W638-F1
#
_entry.id   AF-A0ABD3W638-F1
#
_cell.length_a   1.000
_cell.length_b   1.000
_cell.length_c   1.000
_cell.angle_alpha   90.00
_cell.angle_beta   90.00
_cell.angle_gamma   90.00
#
_symmetry.space_group_name_H-M   'P 1'
#
loop_
_entity.id
_entity.type
_entity.pdbx_description
1 polymer ?
#
loop_
_entity_poly.entity_id
_entity_poly.type
_entity_poly.pdbx_seq_one_letter_code
_entity_poly.pdbx_strand_id
1 'polypeptide(L)'
;MTVKKRAIVLFVLAIGICIHLVEVLECPVAKEPIRFTGGMKHTVDFDWNCTLLPNESVNGVQWFKDSTPFANVNKNNFTFIDSYVGRVERFGTFGIRLHNITVNDSGHYHISVTLNDNLKNNPDADTSCQSVYLPALTEEFCGCQAWNYQQSLKEEGSSGSSKLEIGLMIVLGLVVIFGLGVLIWCIYHKRRNNNMRKNGNTSQEQSQML
;
A
#
# COMPACT_ATOMS: atom_id res chain seq x y z
N MET A 1 36.78 -27.06 -4.84
CA MET A 1 35.33 -26.75 -4.75
C MET A 1 34.81 -26.49 -6.16
N THR A 2 33.97 -27.37 -6.69
CA THR A 2 33.60 -27.39 -8.12
C THR A 2 32.67 -26.24 -8.50
N VAL A 3 32.81 -25.71 -9.72
CA VAL A 3 32.07 -24.55 -10.26
C VAL A 3 30.55 -24.65 -10.02
N LYS A 4 29.99 -25.87 -10.01
CA LYS A 4 28.59 -26.14 -9.68
C LYS A 4 28.16 -25.68 -8.28
N LYS A 5 29.03 -25.80 -7.25
CA LYS A 5 28.68 -25.40 -5.88
C LYS A 5 28.61 -23.87 -5.72
N ARG A 6 29.39 -23.12 -6.49
CA ARG A 6 29.37 -21.65 -6.45
C ARG A 6 28.12 -21.06 -7.11
N ALA A 7 27.63 -21.68 -8.18
CA ALA A 7 26.41 -21.24 -8.86
C ALA A 7 25.16 -21.39 -7.98
N ILE A 8 25.06 -22.48 -7.21
CA ILE A 8 23.92 -22.73 -6.33
C ILE A 8 23.88 -21.72 -5.19
N VAL A 9 25.04 -21.39 -4.60
CA VAL A 9 25.11 -20.41 -3.50
C VAL A 9 24.68 -19.02 -3.97
N LEU A 10 25.12 -18.58 -5.17
CA LEU A 10 24.74 -17.28 -5.71
C LEU A 10 23.24 -17.20 -6.06
N PHE A 11 22.65 -18.31 -6.53
CA PHE A 11 21.22 -18.36 -6.84
C PHE A 11 20.34 -18.26 -5.59
N VAL A 12 20.71 -18.95 -4.51
CA VAL A 12 19.99 -18.88 -3.23
C VAL A 12 20.09 -17.47 -2.62
N LEU A 13 21.26 -16.84 -2.73
CA LEU A 13 21.49 -15.49 -2.22
C LEU A 13 20.68 -14.44 -3.00
N ALA A 14 20.57 -14.58 -4.32
CA ALA A 14 19.73 -13.72 -5.16
C ALA A 14 18.23 -13.86 -4.82
N ILE A 15 17.75 -15.09 -4.60
CA ILE A 15 16.35 -15.32 -4.20
C ILE A 15 16.08 -14.70 -2.82
N GLY A 16 16.98 -14.88 -1.84
CA GLY A 16 16.83 -14.27 -0.51
C GLY A 16 16.76 -12.75 -0.56
N ILE A 17 17.61 -12.12 -1.38
CA ILE A 17 17.56 -10.66 -1.60
C ILE A 17 16.25 -10.24 -2.26
N CYS A 18 15.76 -10.98 -3.27
CA CYS A 18 14.49 -10.68 -3.92
C CYS A 18 13.28 -10.82 -2.97
N ILE A 19 13.27 -11.82 -2.07
CA ILE A 19 12.19 -12.00 -1.10
C ILE A 19 12.16 -10.84 -0.10
N HIS A 20 13.31 -10.43 0.43
CA HIS A 20 13.38 -9.26 1.32
C HIS A 20 13.05 -7.94 0.63
N LEU A 21 13.35 -7.78 -0.67
CA LEU A 21 12.92 -6.59 -1.40
C LEU A 21 11.41 -6.54 -1.66
N VAL A 22 10.74 -7.70 -1.75
CA VAL A 22 9.29 -7.77 -1.93
C VAL A 22 8.54 -7.40 -0.63
N GLU A 23 9.05 -7.79 0.54
CA GLU A 23 8.47 -7.40 1.84
C GLU A 23 8.59 -5.89 2.13
N VAL A 24 9.59 -5.20 1.57
CA VAL A 24 9.80 -3.76 1.82
C VAL A 24 8.97 -2.87 0.86
N LEU A 25 8.29 -3.46 -0.13
CA LEU A 25 7.48 -2.75 -1.12
C LEU A 25 5.96 -2.89 -0.90
N GLU A 26 5.53 -3.26 0.31
CA GLU A 26 4.16 -3.03 0.73
C GLU A 26 3.93 -1.52 0.94
N CYS A 27 3.69 -0.80 -0.16
CA CYS A 27 3.05 0.50 -0.08
C CYS A 27 1.73 0.31 0.68
N PRO A 28 1.49 1.03 1.81
CA PRO A 28 0.22 0.93 2.49
C PRO A 28 -0.87 1.29 1.48
N VAL A 29 -1.71 0.31 1.17
CA VAL A 29 -2.89 0.53 0.33
C VAL A 29 -3.72 1.58 1.06
N ALA A 30 -3.69 2.81 0.53
CA ALA A 30 -4.54 3.89 1.01
C ALA A 30 -5.99 3.45 0.79
N LYS A 31 -6.62 2.98 1.87
CA LYS A 31 -8.05 2.68 1.96
C LYS A 31 -8.81 3.95 1.58
N GLU A 32 -9.76 3.80 0.66
CA GLU A 32 -10.42 4.81 -0.18
C GLU A 32 -10.28 6.30 0.24
N PRO A 33 -9.91 7.21 -0.69
CA PRO A 33 -9.83 8.64 -0.41
C PRO A 33 -11.21 9.23 -0.03
N ILE A 34 -11.19 10.21 0.89
CA ILE A 34 -12.37 10.98 1.31
C ILE A 34 -13.14 11.48 0.08
N ARG A 35 -14.46 11.31 0.09
CA ARG A 35 -15.35 11.82 -0.95
C ARG A 35 -15.52 13.33 -0.82
N PHE A 36 -15.04 14.07 -1.81
CA PHE A 36 -15.35 15.49 -1.97
C PHE A 36 -16.64 15.65 -2.78
N THR A 37 -17.68 16.24 -2.20
CA THR A 37 -18.92 16.58 -2.91
C THR A 37 -18.94 18.08 -3.17
N GLY A 38 -18.56 18.50 -4.39
CA GLY A 38 -18.32 19.90 -4.71
C GLY A 38 -19.41 20.54 -5.58
N GLY A 39 -20.18 21.45 -4.98
CA GLY A 39 -20.93 22.50 -5.68
C GLY A 39 -21.10 23.71 -4.75
N MET A 40 -20.42 24.84 -5.04
CA MET A 40 -20.44 26.18 -4.40
C MET A 40 -20.48 26.33 -2.85
N LYS A 41 -20.54 25.23 -2.10
CA LYS A 41 -20.38 25.13 -0.65
C LYS A 41 -19.48 23.93 -0.40
N HIS A 42 -18.17 24.15 -0.41
CA HIS A 42 -17.19 23.10 -0.18
C HIS A 42 -17.41 22.54 1.21
N THR A 43 -17.88 21.30 1.25
CA THR A 43 -18.18 20.55 2.46
C THR A 43 -17.39 19.24 2.38
N VAL A 44 -16.76 18.85 3.48
CA VAL A 44 -15.99 17.60 3.58
C VAL A 44 -16.49 16.83 4.79
N ASP A 45 -16.72 15.55 4.57
CA ASP A 45 -17.20 14.63 5.58
C ASP A 45 -16.02 13.76 6.01
N PHE A 46 -15.61 13.88 7.26
CA PHE A 46 -14.65 12.98 7.88
C PHE A 46 -15.44 11.95 8.66
N ASP A 47 -15.58 10.77 8.07
CA ASP A 47 -16.16 9.64 8.78
C ASP A 47 -15.13 9.04 9.75
N TRP A 48 -15.62 8.51 10.85
CA TRP A 48 -14.80 7.76 11.79
C TRP A 48 -14.82 6.28 11.37
N ASN A 49 -13.66 5.71 11.10
CA ASN A 49 -13.55 4.31 10.70
C ASN A 49 -12.49 3.63 11.57
N CYS A 50 -12.96 3.03 12.67
CA CYS A 50 -12.12 2.25 13.59
C CYS A 50 -12.65 0.82 13.67
N THR A 51 -11.73 -0.14 13.72
CA THR A 51 -12.10 -1.53 14.00
C THR A 51 -12.00 -1.74 15.50
N LEU A 52 -13.12 -2.09 16.13
CA LEU A 52 -13.21 -2.32 17.58
C LEU A 52 -13.19 -3.82 17.87
N LEU A 53 -12.65 -4.21 19.02
CA LEU A 53 -12.74 -5.58 19.49
C LEU A 53 -14.18 -5.92 19.95
N PRO A 54 -14.55 -7.21 19.96
CA PRO A 54 -15.80 -7.64 20.58
C PRO A 54 -15.78 -7.23 22.06
N ASN A 55 -16.77 -6.43 22.48
CA ASN A 55 -16.95 -5.84 23.82
C ASN A 55 -16.34 -4.45 24.05
N GLU A 56 -15.59 -3.89 23.11
CA GLU A 56 -15.19 -2.48 23.19
C GLU A 56 -16.38 -1.59 22.82
N SER A 57 -16.56 -0.50 23.56
CA SER A 57 -17.53 0.52 23.16
C SER A 57 -16.93 1.90 23.23
N VAL A 58 -17.13 2.69 22.18
CA VAL A 58 -16.61 4.05 22.12
C VAL A 58 -17.41 4.97 23.05
N ASN A 59 -16.69 5.68 23.91
CA ASN A 59 -17.22 6.76 24.73
C ASN A 59 -17.25 8.06 23.93
N GLY A 60 -16.14 8.37 23.25
CA GLY A 60 -15.99 9.56 22.44
C GLY A 60 -14.73 9.52 21.56
N VAL A 61 -14.66 10.50 20.67
CA VAL A 61 -13.61 10.66 19.67
C VAL A 61 -13.13 12.10 19.69
N GLN A 62 -11.83 12.29 19.92
CA GLN A 62 -11.17 13.59 19.80
C GLN A 62 -10.52 13.66 18.42
N TRP A 63 -10.98 14.60 17.61
CA TRP A 63 -10.39 14.97 16.32
C TRP A 63 -9.26 15.97 16.53
N PHE A 64 -8.19 15.76 15.77
CA PHE A 64 -7.01 16.61 15.72
C PHE A 64 -6.75 17.05 14.29
N LYS A 65 -6.26 18.27 14.15
CA LYS A 65 -5.66 18.79 12.91
C LYS A 65 -4.22 19.18 13.23
N ASP A 66 -3.26 18.58 12.54
CA ASP A 66 -1.83 18.82 12.75
C ASP A 66 -1.42 18.69 14.24
N SER A 67 -1.96 17.67 14.92
CA SER A 67 -1.78 17.41 16.36
C SER A 67 -2.43 18.42 17.32
N THR A 68 -3.18 19.39 16.80
CA THR A 68 -3.96 20.33 17.62
C THR A 68 -5.40 19.82 17.77
N PRO A 69 -5.94 19.68 19.00
CA PRO A 69 -7.33 19.32 19.21
C PRO A 69 -8.27 20.30 18.50
N PHE A 70 -9.17 19.76 17.70
CA PHE A 70 -10.05 20.53 16.83
C PHE A 70 -11.53 20.33 17.17
N ALA A 71 -11.96 19.09 17.40
CA ALA A 71 -13.33 18.76 17.78
C ALA A 71 -13.39 17.51 18.65
N ASN A 72 -14.33 17.46 19.58
CA ASN A 72 -14.62 16.30 20.41
C ASN A 72 -16.07 15.89 20.17
N VAL A 73 -16.26 14.64 19.74
CA VAL A 73 -17.57 14.05 19.52
C VAL A 73 -17.74 12.92 20.52
N ASN A 74 -18.71 13.01 21.40
CA ASN A 74 -19.12 11.89 22.24
C ASN A 74 -20.61 11.60 22.03
N LYS A 75 -21.15 10.57 22.71
CA LYS A 75 -22.56 10.19 22.51
C LYS A 75 -23.54 11.35 22.79
N ASN A 76 -23.26 12.16 23.80
CA ASN A 76 -24.19 13.14 24.37
C ASN A 76 -23.80 14.60 24.09
N ASN A 77 -22.59 14.84 23.60
CA ASN A 77 -21.98 16.15 23.50
C ASN A 77 -21.12 16.23 22.25
N PHE A 78 -21.06 17.43 21.69
CA PHE A 78 -20.25 17.78 20.55
C PHE A 78 -19.68 19.17 20.78
N THR A 79 -18.36 19.27 20.83
CA THR A 79 -17.65 20.53 21.07
C THR A 79 -16.53 20.69 20.07
N PHE A 80 -16.22 21.93 19.69
CA PHE A 80 -15.14 22.26 18.76
C PHE A 80 -14.52 23.59 19.16
N ILE A 81 -13.34 23.89 18.64
CA ILE A 81 -12.64 25.15 18.94
C ILE A 81 -13.35 26.35 18.26
N ASP A 82 -13.27 27.52 18.89
CA ASP A 82 -14.06 28.70 18.49
C ASP A 82 -13.84 29.15 17.04
N SER A 83 -12.65 28.94 16.47
CA SER A 83 -12.35 29.28 15.07
C SER A 83 -13.18 28.51 14.03
N TYR A 84 -13.91 27.48 14.48
CA TYR A 84 -14.74 26.60 13.66
C TYR A 84 -16.24 26.71 13.94
N VAL A 85 -16.66 27.69 14.75
CA VAL A 85 -18.07 27.98 15.03
C VAL A 85 -18.85 28.24 13.74
N GLY A 86 -19.97 27.52 13.58
CA GLY A 86 -20.84 27.60 12.40
C GLY A 86 -20.27 26.93 11.15
N ARG A 87 -19.09 26.31 11.24
CA ARG A 87 -18.44 25.60 10.13
C ARG A 87 -18.40 24.10 10.35
N VAL A 88 -18.42 23.62 11.59
CA VAL A 88 -18.33 22.18 11.88
C VAL A 88 -19.65 21.68 12.45
N GLU A 89 -20.15 20.60 11.88
CA GLU A 89 -21.29 19.85 12.41
C GLU A 89 -20.93 18.38 12.64
N ARG A 90 -21.71 17.72 13.48
CA ARG A 90 -21.60 16.28 13.69
C ARG A 90 -22.09 15.55 12.44
N PHE A 91 -21.32 14.57 11.99
CA PHE A 91 -21.67 13.70 10.88
C PHE A 91 -21.62 12.23 11.31
N GLY A 92 -22.72 11.49 11.13
CA GLY A 92 -22.81 10.12 11.63
C GLY A 92 -22.66 10.02 13.17
N THR A 93 -22.10 8.92 13.65
CA THR A 93 -21.98 8.67 15.10
C THR A 93 -20.84 9.47 15.74
N PHE A 94 -19.63 9.40 15.18
CA PHE A 94 -18.46 10.15 15.69
C PHE A 94 -17.69 10.93 14.62
N GLY A 95 -18.24 11.00 13.40
CA GLY A 95 -17.68 11.79 12.32
C GLY A 95 -17.96 13.28 12.49
N ILE A 96 -17.24 14.07 11.69
CA ILE A 96 -17.39 15.52 11.60
C ILE A 96 -17.59 15.91 10.14
N ARG A 97 -18.37 16.95 9.93
CA ARG A 97 -18.50 17.60 8.63
C ARG A 97 -18.05 19.03 8.75
N LEU A 98 -17.15 19.43 7.86
CA LEU A 98 -16.61 20.79 7.79
C LEU A 98 -17.17 21.50 6.56
N HIS A 99 -17.87 22.60 6.79
CA HIS A 99 -18.45 23.51 5.81
C HIS A 99 -17.55 24.71 5.53
N ASN A 100 -17.76 25.31 4.35
CA ASN A 100 -17.04 26.50 3.90
C ASN A 100 -15.53 26.31 4.02
N ILE A 101 -15.02 25.18 3.52
CA ILE A 101 -13.59 24.85 3.58
C ILE A 101 -12.79 25.93 2.85
N THR A 102 -11.67 26.32 3.45
CA THR A 102 -10.69 27.29 2.96
C THR A 102 -9.32 26.65 2.83
N VAL A 103 -8.37 27.35 2.20
CA VAL A 103 -6.97 26.91 2.09
C VAL A 103 -6.33 26.64 3.47
N ASN A 104 -6.76 27.37 4.49
CA ASN A 104 -6.28 27.22 5.87
C ASN A 104 -6.74 25.92 6.53
N ASP A 105 -7.71 25.21 5.97
CA ASP A 105 -8.20 23.95 6.54
C ASP A 105 -7.41 22.72 6.04
N SER A 106 -6.47 22.91 5.12
CA SER A 106 -5.52 21.87 4.76
C SER A 106 -4.68 21.43 5.96
N GLY A 107 -4.30 20.15 5.99
CA GLY A 107 -3.56 19.56 7.10
C GLY A 107 -3.81 18.07 7.30
N HIS A 108 -3.11 17.49 8.26
CA HIS A 108 -3.28 16.10 8.68
C HIS A 108 -4.35 15.99 9.76
N TYR A 109 -5.44 15.28 9.45
CA TYR A 109 -6.50 14.99 10.39
C TYR A 109 -6.32 13.58 10.96
N HIS A 110 -6.43 13.45 12.27
CA HIS A 110 -6.43 12.15 12.93
C HIS A 110 -7.38 12.17 14.12
N ILE A 111 -7.70 10.98 14.61
CA ILE A 111 -8.61 10.78 15.73
C ILE A 111 -7.91 10.05 16.86
N SER A 112 -8.24 10.43 18.09
CA SER A 112 -7.99 9.63 19.29
C SER A 112 -9.33 9.14 19.81
N VAL A 113 -9.47 7.82 19.95
CA VAL A 113 -10.70 7.20 20.43
C VAL A 113 -10.59 6.93 21.92
N THR A 114 -11.60 7.34 22.67
CA THR A 114 -11.77 6.98 24.07
C THR A 114 -12.78 5.85 24.16
N LEU A 115 -12.37 4.69 24.65
CA LEU A 115 -13.23 3.55 24.90
C LEU A 115 -13.84 3.62 26.32
N ASN A 116 -15.00 3.01 26.53
CA ASN A 116 -15.68 2.94 27.84
C ASN A 116 -15.07 1.90 28.78
N ASP A 117 -13.97 1.28 28.41
CA ASP A 117 -13.68 -0.05 28.93
C ASP A 117 -13.07 -0.01 30.34
N ASN A 118 -13.77 -0.73 31.23
CA ASN A 118 -13.25 -1.29 32.48
C ASN A 118 -12.19 -2.38 32.24
N LEU A 119 -11.78 -2.65 30.99
CA LEU A 119 -10.77 -3.62 30.58
C LEU A 119 -9.40 -2.96 30.44
N LYS A 120 -8.93 -2.30 31.51
CA LYS A 120 -7.65 -1.59 31.55
C LYS A 120 -6.39 -2.49 31.46
N ASN A 121 -6.57 -3.80 31.25
CA ASN A 121 -5.55 -4.81 31.57
C ASN A 121 -5.01 -5.60 30.37
N ASN A 122 -5.39 -5.29 29.12
CA ASN A 122 -4.76 -5.92 27.96
C ASN A 122 -4.01 -4.90 27.10
N PRO A 123 -2.70 -4.69 27.36
CA PRO A 123 -1.88 -3.74 26.60
C PRO A 123 -1.65 -4.15 25.13
N ASP A 124 -2.08 -5.35 24.72
CA ASP A 124 -1.88 -5.89 23.36
C ASP A 124 -3.13 -5.76 22.46
N ALA A 125 -4.20 -5.12 22.93
CA ALA A 125 -5.39 -4.81 22.14
C ALA A 125 -5.15 -3.53 21.31
N ASP A 126 -4.54 -3.68 20.14
CA ASP A 126 -4.22 -2.55 19.27
C ASP A 126 -5.48 -2.06 18.53
N THR A 127 -6.19 -1.09 19.10
CA THR A 127 -7.31 -0.41 18.44
C THR A 127 -6.74 0.45 17.30
N SER A 128 -6.83 -0.02 16.06
CA SER A 128 -6.39 0.76 14.89
C SER A 128 -7.50 1.68 14.38
N CYS A 129 -7.18 2.97 14.27
CA CYS A 129 -8.05 4.00 13.72
C CYS A 129 -7.39 4.67 12.52
N GLN A 130 -8.20 5.01 11.51
CA GLN A 130 -7.70 5.61 10.28
C GLN A 130 -7.36 7.11 10.47
N SER A 131 -6.17 7.52 10.05
CA SER A 131 -5.81 8.94 9.86
C SER A 131 -6.12 9.36 8.43
N VAL A 132 -6.45 10.64 8.22
CA VAL A 132 -6.75 11.15 6.88
C VAL A 132 -6.09 12.48 6.59
N TYR A 133 -5.56 12.63 5.38
CA TYR A 133 -4.91 13.86 4.94
C TYR A 133 -5.83 14.68 4.05
N LEU A 134 -5.99 15.97 4.38
CA LEU A 134 -6.66 16.92 3.51
C LEU A 134 -5.59 17.72 2.75
N PRO A 135 -5.44 17.52 1.43
CA PRO A 135 -4.42 18.21 0.66
C PRO A 135 -4.66 19.72 0.64
N ALA A 136 -3.58 20.48 0.48
CA ALA A 136 -3.64 21.92 0.27
C ALA A 136 -4.60 22.25 -0.89
N LEU A 137 -5.67 22.97 -0.58
CA LEU A 137 -6.51 23.57 -1.61
C LEU A 137 -5.70 24.72 -2.20
N THR A 138 -5.27 24.58 -3.45
CA THR A 138 -4.74 25.73 -4.19
C THR A 138 -5.91 26.60 -4.64
N GLU A 139 -5.72 27.92 -4.68
CA GLU A 139 -6.76 28.89 -5.11
C GLU A 139 -7.28 28.63 -6.55
N GLU A 140 -6.61 27.76 -7.32
CA GLU A 140 -7.02 27.32 -8.65
C GLU A 140 -8.06 26.19 -8.67
N PHE A 141 -8.69 25.82 -7.54
CA PHE A 141 -9.87 24.94 -7.51
C PHE A 141 -11.13 25.63 -8.09
N CYS A 142 -11.01 26.25 -9.25
CA CYS A 142 -12.08 26.83 -10.03
C CYS A 142 -12.72 25.72 -10.88
N GLY A 143 -13.74 25.06 -10.33
CA GLY A 143 -14.89 24.45 -11.02
C GLY A 143 -14.69 23.28 -12.01
N CYS A 144 -13.54 23.10 -12.65
CA CYS A 144 -13.41 22.18 -13.79
C CYS A 144 -12.55 20.93 -13.53
N GLN A 145 -11.58 20.97 -12.60
CA GLN A 145 -10.69 19.82 -12.37
C GLN A 145 -11.21 18.78 -11.37
N ALA A 146 -12.18 19.13 -10.51
CA ALA A 146 -12.84 18.14 -9.65
C ALA A 146 -13.62 17.08 -10.46
N TRP A 147 -14.00 17.41 -11.71
CA TRP A 147 -14.67 16.47 -12.62
C TRP A 147 -13.69 15.43 -13.20
N ASN A 148 -12.43 15.81 -13.45
CA ASN A 148 -11.44 14.88 -13.99
C ASN A 148 -10.87 13.91 -12.94
N TYR A 149 -10.77 14.32 -11.67
CA TYR A 149 -10.38 13.39 -10.60
C TYR A 149 -11.49 12.37 -10.27
N GLN A 150 -12.76 12.78 -10.39
CA GLN A 150 -13.92 11.88 -10.33
C GLN A 150 -13.96 10.86 -11.49
N GLN A 151 -13.60 11.26 -12.71
CA GLN A 151 -13.49 10.33 -13.85
C GLN A 151 -12.36 9.30 -13.64
N SER A 152 -11.20 9.72 -13.12
CA SER A 152 -10.09 8.81 -12.80
C SER A 152 -10.48 7.74 -11.77
N LEU A 153 -11.32 8.07 -10.78
CA LEU A 153 -11.80 7.10 -9.79
C LEU A 153 -13.00 6.28 -10.30
N LYS A 154 -13.78 6.81 -11.26
CA LYS A 154 -14.92 6.10 -11.86
C LYS A 154 -14.49 5.10 -12.94
N GLU A 155 -13.33 5.30 -13.58
CA GLU A 155 -12.71 4.29 -14.44
C GLU A 155 -11.97 3.19 -13.66
N GLU A 156 -11.61 3.42 -12.39
CA GLU A 156 -11.05 2.37 -11.52
C GLU A 156 -12.12 1.56 -10.75
N GLY A 157 -13.39 1.98 -10.82
CA GLY A 157 -14.52 1.36 -10.10
C GLY A 157 -15.14 0.12 -10.75
N SER A 158 -14.48 -0.57 -11.69
CA SER A 158 -15.04 -1.79 -12.29
C SER A 158 -14.02 -2.86 -12.72
N SER A 159 -12.84 -2.94 -12.10
CA SER A 159 -11.89 -4.03 -12.38
C SER A 159 -10.80 -4.17 -11.29
N GLY A 160 -11.20 -4.25 -10.02
CA GLY A 160 -10.28 -4.40 -8.88
C GLY A 160 -9.59 -5.78 -8.74
N SER A 161 -9.67 -6.65 -9.76
CA SER A 161 -9.05 -7.99 -9.74
C SER A 161 -7.89 -8.15 -10.74
N SER A 162 -7.73 -7.26 -11.72
CA SER A 162 -6.79 -7.48 -12.84
C SER A 162 -5.40 -6.88 -12.63
N LYS A 163 -5.22 -5.85 -11.79
CA LYS A 163 -3.89 -5.23 -11.60
C LYS A 163 -2.92 -6.17 -10.86
N LEU A 164 -3.42 -6.95 -9.90
CA LEU A 164 -2.63 -7.95 -9.18
C LEU A 164 -2.34 -9.18 -10.06
N GLU A 165 -3.29 -9.57 -10.92
CA GLU A 165 -3.09 -10.63 -11.91
C GLU A 165 -2.06 -10.25 -12.98
N ILE A 166 -2.04 -9.00 -13.47
CA ILE A 166 -1.05 -8.54 -14.45
C ILE A 166 0.35 -8.53 -13.83
N GLY A 167 0.49 -8.06 -12.58
CA GLY A 167 1.76 -8.11 -11.85
C GLY A 167 2.27 -9.55 -11.67
N LEU A 168 1.39 -10.46 -11.28
CA LEU A 168 1.72 -11.88 -11.11
C LEU A 168 2.11 -12.55 -12.45
N MET A 169 1.39 -12.25 -13.53
CA MET A 169 1.68 -12.77 -14.87
C MET A 169 3.06 -12.33 -15.38
N ILE A 170 3.46 -11.07 -15.12
CA ILE A 170 4.79 -10.56 -15.49
C ILE A 170 5.88 -11.29 -14.69
N VAL A 171 5.70 -11.48 -13.38
CA VAL A 171 6.67 -12.18 -12.54
C VAL A 171 6.81 -13.64 -12.97
N LEU A 172 5.70 -14.34 -13.21
CA LEU A 172 5.71 -15.72 -13.72
C LEU A 172 6.38 -15.82 -15.10
N GLY A 173 6.11 -14.86 -15.99
CA GLY A 173 6.74 -14.77 -17.30
C GLY A 173 8.27 -14.64 -17.21
N LEU A 174 8.77 -13.77 -16.33
CA LEU A 174 10.21 -13.61 -16.10
C LEU A 174 10.83 -14.89 -15.55
N VAL A 175 10.21 -15.55 -14.57
CA VAL A 175 10.70 -16.81 -14.00
C VAL A 175 10.85 -17.89 -15.08
N VAL A 176 9.86 -18.03 -15.98
CA VAL A 176 9.92 -18.99 -17.09
C VAL A 176 11.04 -18.65 -18.06
N ILE A 177 11.19 -17.38 -18.45
CA ILE A 177 12.24 -16.94 -19.39
C ILE A 177 13.63 -17.20 -18.80
N PHE A 178 13.86 -16.85 -17.53
CA PHE A 178 15.14 -17.11 -16.86
C PHE A 178 15.41 -18.62 -16.71
N GLY A 179 14.40 -19.41 -16.36
CA GLY A 179 14.50 -20.87 -16.26
C GLY A 179 14.90 -21.52 -17.60
N LEU A 180 14.27 -21.10 -18.69
CA LEU A 180 14.60 -21.57 -20.04
C LEU A 180 16.02 -21.16 -20.46
N GLY A 181 16.44 -19.93 -20.14
CA GLY A 181 17.81 -19.46 -20.41
C GLY A 181 18.88 -20.33 -19.74
N VAL A 182 18.67 -20.70 -18.46
CA VAL A 182 19.57 -21.58 -17.72
C VAL A 182 19.58 -22.99 -18.30
N LEU A 183 18.42 -23.52 -18.70
CA LEU A 183 18.31 -24.83 -19.33
C LEU A 183 19.07 -24.89 -20.66
N ILE A 184 18.88 -23.88 -21.52
CA ILE A 184 19.56 -23.77 -22.82
C ILE A 184 21.07 -23.70 -22.62
N TRP A 185 21.55 -22.89 -21.67
CA TRP A 185 22.98 -22.84 -21.31
C TRP A 185 23.46 -24.23 -20.89
N CYS A 186 22.76 -24.91 -19.99
CA CYS A 186 23.16 -26.24 -19.51
C CYS A 186 23.28 -27.26 -20.65
N ILE A 187 22.34 -27.25 -21.61
CA ILE A 187 22.39 -28.11 -22.81
C ILE A 187 23.59 -27.75 -23.69
N TYR A 188 23.82 -26.46 -23.93
CA TYR A 188 24.94 -25.97 -24.72
C TYR A 188 26.29 -26.41 -24.13
N HIS A 189 26.47 -26.25 -22.82
CA HIS A 189 27.69 -26.63 -22.13
C HIS A 189 27.91 -28.15 -22.13
N LYS A 190 26.84 -28.94 -21.96
CA LYS A 190 26.92 -30.41 -22.04
C LYS A 190 27.36 -30.86 -23.43
N ARG A 191 26.81 -30.26 -24.49
CA ARG A 191 27.19 -30.55 -25.88
C ARG A 191 28.64 -30.19 -26.17
N ARG A 192 29.10 -29.02 -25.70
CA ARG A 192 30.50 -28.59 -25.84
C ARG A 192 31.47 -29.59 -25.20
N ASN A 193 31.18 -30.05 -23.99
CA ASN A 193 32.03 -31.04 -23.31
C ASN A 193 32.09 -32.38 -24.06
N ASN A 194 30.98 -32.84 -24.64
CA ASN A 194 30.96 -34.09 -25.40
C ASN A 194 31.79 -33.99 -26.69
N ASN A 195 31.79 -32.84 -27.36
CA ASN A 195 32.62 -32.63 -28.56
C ASN A 195 34.12 -32.64 -28.22
N MET A 196 34.51 -32.05 -27.08
CA MET A 196 35.92 -32.08 -26.64
C MET A 196 36.40 -33.50 -26.32
N ARG A 197 35.52 -34.37 -25.79
CA ARG A 197 35.84 -35.79 -25.55
C ARG A 197 36.03 -36.60 -26.83
N LYS A 198 35.25 -36.34 -27.88
CA LYS A 198 35.38 -37.06 -29.17
C LYS A 198 36.71 -36.74 -29.86
N ASN A 199 37.17 -35.49 -29.79
CA ASN A 199 38.42 -35.07 -30.42
C ASN A 199 39.68 -35.55 -29.68
N GLY A 200 39.57 -35.85 -28.37
CA GLY A 200 40.69 -36.39 -27.59
C GLY A 200 41.05 -37.83 -27.97
N ASN A 201 40.05 -38.64 -28.33
CA ASN A 201 40.26 -40.06 -28.63
C ASN A 201 40.85 -40.29 -30.04
N THR A 202 40.51 -39.45 -31.02
CA THR A 202 41.11 -39.53 -32.38
C THR A 202 42.59 -39.16 -32.40
N SER A 203 43.07 -38.37 -31.43
CA SER A 203 44.50 -38.02 -31.33
C SER A 203 45.36 -39.13 -30.71
N GLN A 204 44.77 -40.07 -29.95
CA GLN A 204 45.50 -41.22 -29.39
C GLN A 204 45.68 -42.37 -30.40
N GLU A 205 44.73 -42.59 -31.32
CA GLU A 205 44.88 -43.63 -32.36
C GLU A 205 45.98 -43.32 -33.38
N GLN A 206 46.26 -42.03 -33.68
CA GLN A 206 47.35 -41.67 -34.59
C GLN A 206 48.75 -41.83 -33.99
N SER A 207 48.89 -41.92 -32.66
CA SER A 207 50.20 -42.13 -32.01
C SER A 207 50.57 -43.61 -31.81
N GLN A 208 49.69 -44.56 -32.17
CA GLN A 208 49.97 -46.00 -32.10
C GLN A 208 50.24 -46.66 -33.46
N MET A 209 50.26 -45.87 -34.55
CA MET A 209 50.60 -46.33 -35.91
C MET A 209 51.96 -45.82 -36.41
N LEU A 210 52.77 -45.25 -35.51
CA LEU A 210 54.18 -44.91 -35.71
C LEU A 210 55.02 -45.74 -34.73
#